data_AF-A0A1I3NY27-F1
#
_entry.id   AF-A0A1I3NY27-F1
#
_cell.length_a   1.000
_cell.length_b   1.000
_cell.length_c   1.000
_cell.angle_alpha   90.00
_cell.angle_beta   90.00
_cell.angle_gamma   90.00
#
_symmetry.space_group_name_H-M   'P 1'
#
loop_
_entity.id
_entity.type
_entity.pdbx_description
1 polymer ?
#
loop_
_entity_poly.entity_id
_entity_poly.type
_entity_poly.pdbx_seq_one_letter_code
_entity_poly.pdbx_strand_id
1 'polypeptide(L)'
;MEINKRSYTIVGHEEPHHIRMVSSLVDQKMREIHEANPSLDTAKLAVLTAVNTMNEYMKLKEECTELMNYIEKKEKEDGRES
;
A
#
# COMPACT_ATOMS: atom_id res chain seq x y z
N MET A 1 17.05 5.04 -6.41
CA MET A 1 15.67 5.14 -6.95
C MET A 1 15.22 6.58 -6.86
N GLU A 2 14.38 7.05 -7.76
CA GLU A 2 13.91 8.44 -7.76
C GLU A 2 12.48 8.50 -7.23
N ILE A 3 12.25 9.34 -6.20
CA ILE A 3 10.93 9.61 -5.63
C ILE A 3 10.83 11.12 -5.44
N ASN A 4 9.81 11.77 -5.99
CA ASN A 4 9.59 13.20 -5.94
C ASN A 4 10.85 14.03 -6.31
N LYS A 5 11.48 13.69 -7.44
CA LYS A 5 12.72 14.31 -7.96
C LYS A 5 13.94 14.21 -7.03
N ARG A 6 13.92 13.26 -6.08
CA ARG A 6 15.02 13.01 -5.13
C ARG A 6 15.49 11.56 -5.24
N SER A 7 16.80 11.38 -5.17
CA SER A 7 17.41 10.04 -5.20
C SER A 7 17.51 9.45 -3.80
N TYR A 8 17.01 8.22 -3.65
CA TYR A 8 17.04 7.44 -2.42
C TYR A 8 17.74 6.09 -2.63
N THR A 9 18.50 5.67 -1.61
CA THR A 9 19.03 4.32 -1.48
C THR A 9 18.08 3.52 -0.60
N ILE A 10 17.36 2.58 -1.19
CA ILE A 10 16.41 1.72 -0.47
C ILE A 10 17.12 0.40 -0.17
N VAL A 11 17.12 0.01 1.10
CA VAL A 11 17.65 -1.28 1.56
C VAL A 11 16.46 -2.22 1.74
N GLY A 12 16.50 -3.38 1.11
CA GLY A 12 15.45 -4.39 1.20
C GLY A 12 15.98 -5.76 0.81
N HIS A 13 15.30 -6.81 1.27
CA HIS A 13 15.58 -8.20 0.91
C HIS A 13 14.85 -8.64 -0.38
N GLU A 14 14.00 -7.77 -0.91
CA GLU A 14 13.20 -8.01 -2.11
C GLU A 14 13.99 -7.85 -3.40
N GLU A 15 13.49 -8.46 -4.47
CA GLU A 15 14.07 -8.37 -5.82
C GLU A 15 14.16 -6.90 -6.28
N PRO A 16 15.25 -6.48 -6.97
CA PRO A 16 15.43 -5.09 -7.41
C PRO A 16 14.27 -4.54 -8.25
N HIS A 17 13.59 -5.41 -9.00
CA HIS A 17 12.40 -5.04 -9.77
C HIS A 17 11.23 -4.66 -8.86
N HIS A 18 11.00 -5.41 -7.79
CA HIS A 18 9.93 -5.14 -6.83
C HIS A 18 10.15 -3.78 -6.14
N ILE A 19 11.37 -3.52 -5.68
CA ILE A 19 11.71 -2.24 -5.04
C ILE A 19 11.52 -1.05 -6.01
N ARG A 20 11.84 -1.23 -7.30
CA ARG A 20 11.59 -0.22 -8.34
C ARG A 20 10.11 0.07 -8.52
N MET A 21 9.30 -0.99 -8.59
CA MET A 21 7.85 -0.86 -8.70
C MET A 21 7.27 -0.12 -7.49
N VAL A 22 7.65 -0.49 -6.28
CA VAL A 22 7.21 0.17 -5.04
C VAL A 22 7.58 1.66 -5.06
N SER A 23 8.80 2.01 -5.50
CA SER A 23 9.23 3.41 -5.58
C SER A 23 8.40 4.22 -6.57
N SER A 24 8.09 3.64 -7.75
CA SER A 24 7.23 4.28 -8.74
C SER A 24 5.80 4.51 -8.22
N LEU A 25 5.26 3.56 -7.45
CA LEU A 25 3.94 3.69 -6.85
C LEU A 25 3.89 4.78 -5.78
N VAL A 26 4.92 4.87 -4.93
CA VAL A 26 5.03 5.95 -3.93
C VAL A 26 5.11 7.31 -4.63
N ASP A 27 5.95 7.43 -5.66
CA ASP A 27 6.13 8.65 -6.43
C ASP A 27 4.84 9.09 -7.13
N GLN A 28 4.06 8.14 -7.67
CA GLN A 28 2.73 8.40 -8.20
C GLN A 28 1.77 8.91 -7.12
N LYS A 29 1.70 8.23 -5.97
CA LYS A 29 0.81 8.63 -4.86
C LYS A 29 1.14 10.03 -4.33
N MET A 30 2.44 10.37 -4.25
CA MET A 30 2.89 11.71 -3.89
C MET A 30 2.42 12.77 -4.90
N ARG A 31 2.46 12.48 -6.21
CA ARG A 31 1.91 13.39 -7.23
C ARG A 31 0.41 13.59 -7.07
N GLU A 32 -0.35 12.51 -6.94
CA GLU A 32 -1.82 12.58 -6.79
C GLU A 32 -2.23 13.44 -5.59
N ILE A 33 -1.57 13.26 -4.44
CA ILE A 33 -1.83 14.05 -3.23
C ILE A 33 -1.43 15.52 -3.43
N HIS A 34 -0.32 15.78 -4.12
CA HIS A 34 0.13 17.14 -4.41
C HIS A 34 -0.80 17.86 -5.40
N GLU A 35 -1.31 17.17 -6.42
CA GLU A 35 -2.29 17.70 -7.36
C GLU A 35 -3.60 18.07 -6.66
N ALA A 36 -4.03 17.24 -5.68
CA ALA A 36 -5.21 17.53 -4.85
C ALA A 36 -4.99 18.69 -3.86
N ASN A 37 -3.75 18.91 -3.41
CA ASN A 37 -3.41 20.02 -2.51
C ASN A 37 -1.99 20.59 -2.78
N PRO A 38 -1.88 21.55 -3.72
CA PRO A 38 -0.59 22.09 -4.15
C PRO A 38 0.17 22.89 -3.08
N SER A 39 -0.51 23.29 -2.00
CA SER A 39 0.08 24.09 -0.92
C SER A 39 0.91 23.28 0.08
N LEU A 40 0.92 21.95 -0.06
CA LEU A 40 1.65 21.07 0.84
C LEU A 40 3.16 21.17 0.61
N ASP A 41 3.90 21.44 1.69
CA ASP A 41 5.35 21.26 1.70
C ASP A 41 5.72 19.77 1.53
N THR A 42 6.95 19.52 1.10
CA THR A 42 7.43 18.16 0.80
C THR A 42 7.36 17.22 2.00
N ALA A 43 7.55 17.73 3.23
CA ALA A 43 7.52 16.92 4.44
C ALA A 43 6.10 16.44 4.76
N LYS A 44 5.12 17.36 4.73
CA LYS A 44 3.70 17.03 4.90
C LYS A 44 3.20 16.09 3.81
N LEU A 45 3.62 16.31 2.58
CA LEU A 45 3.30 15.43 1.46
C LEU A 45 3.80 14.00 1.71
N ALA A 46 5.04 13.84 2.14
CA ALA A 46 5.62 12.53 2.45
C ALA A 46 4.89 11.83 3.61
N VAL A 47 4.60 12.55 4.70
CA VAL A 47 3.85 12.01 5.85
C VAL A 47 2.44 11.60 5.43
N LEU A 48 1.73 12.45 4.67
CA LEU A 48 0.37 12.14 4.20
C LEU A 48 0.36 10.93 3.26
N THR A 49 1.38 10.81 2.42
CA THR A 49 1.56 9.63 1.56
C THR A 49 1.74 8.37 2.41
N ALA A 50 2.63 8.41 3.41
CA ALA A 50 2.87 7.27 4.30
C ALA A 50 1.60 6.87 5.08
N VAL A 51 0.87 7.85 5.62
CA VAL A 51 -0.39 7.61 6.35
C VAL A 51 -1.45 7.00 5.43
N ASN A 52 -1.63 7.55 4.23
CA ASN A 52 -2.60 7.05 3.27
C ASN A 52 -2.28 5.63 2.82
N THR A 53 -1.02 5.34 2.48
CA THR A 53 -0.59 3.99 2.08
C THR A 53 -0.75 2.98 3.23
N MET A 54 -0.42 3.37 4.46
CA MET A 54 -0.60 2.48 5.62
C MET A 54 -2.08 2.19 5.90
N ASN A 55 -2.95 3.20 5.76
CA ASN A 55 -4.40 3.02 5.89
C ASN A 55 -4.97 2.08 4.80
N GLU A 56 -4.54 2.23 3.55
CA GLU A 56 -4.91 1.31 2.45
C GLU A 56 -4.46 -0.13 2.74
N TYR A 57 -3.23 -0.30 3.23
CA TYR A 57 -2.71 -1.60 3.65
C TYR A 57 -3.53 -2.23 4.80
N MET A 58 -3.92 -1.43 5.81
CA MET A 58 -4.76 -1.92 6.91
C MET A 58 -6.12 -2.39 6.41
N LYS A 59 -6.80 -1.62 5.56
CA LYS A 59 -8.09 -2.00 4.97
C LYS A 59 -7.97 -3.29 4.14
N LEU A 60 -6.93 -3.41 3.32
CA LEU A 60 -6.69 -4.62 2.55
C LEU A 60 -6.48 -5.84 3.45
N LYS A 61 -5.73 -5.68 4.55
CA LYS A 61 -5.51 -6.74 5.53
C LYS A 61 -6.79 -7.17 6.24
N GLU A 62 -7.65 -6.20 6.58
CA GLU A 62 -8.99 -6.46 7.14
C GLU A 62 -9.85 -7.25 6.15
N GLU A 63 -9.95 -6.80 4.89
CA GLU A 63 -10.69 -7.48 3.83
C GLU A 63 -10.19 -8.91 3.58
N CYS A 64 -8.86 -9.12 3.55
CA CYS A 64 -8.30 -10.47 3.46
C CYS A 64 -8.71 -11.35 4.64
N THR A 65 -8.75 -10.78 5.85
CA THR A 65 -9.17 -11.51 7.06
C THR A 65 -10.64 -11.90 6.99
N GLU A 66 -11.49 -10.98 6.54
CA GLU A 66 -12.92 -11.23 6.33
C GLU A 66 -13.17 -12.32 5.27
N LEU A 67 -12.44 -12.27 4.15
CA LEU A 67 -12.51 -13.28 3.10
C LEU A 67 -12.06 -14.66 3.58
N MET A 68 -10.96 -14.74 4.35
CA MET A 68 -10.50 -16.01 4.93
C MET A 68 -11.54 -16.60 5.89
N ASN A 69 -12.14 -15.78 6.75
CA ASN A 69 -13.22 -16.20 7.65
C ASN A 69 -14.47 -16.68 6.88
N TYR A 70 -14.79 -16.01 5.77
CA TYR A 70 -15.91 -16.41 4.91
C TYR A 70 -15.67 -17.78 4.26
N ILE A 71 -14.46 -18.02 3.74
CA ILE A 71 -14.07 -19.31 3.17
C ILE A 71 -14.14 -20.42 4.23
N GLU A 72 -13.55 -20.19 5.41
CA GLU A 72 -13.57 -21.18 6.51
C GLU A 72 -14.99 -21.51 6.96
N LYS A 73 -15.87 -20.50 7.02
CA LYS A 73 -17.28 -20.72 7.34
C LYS A 73 -17.97 -21.57 6.28
N LYS A 74 -17.72 -21.31 4.99
CA LYS A 74 -18.28 -22.08 3.88
C LYS A 74 -17.81 -23.54 3.88
N GLU A 75 -16.52 -23.79 4.09
CA GLU A 75 -15.99 -25.16 4.19
C GLU A 75 -16.60 -25.93 5.36
N LYS A 76 -16.86 -25.27 6.50
CA LYS A 76 -17.54 -25.87 7.66
C LYS A 76 -19.04 -26.10 7.45
N GLU A 77 -19.69 -25.36 6.55
CA GLU A 77 -21.09 -25.58 6.17
C GLU A 77 -21.19 -26.78 5.23
N ASP A 78 -20.39 -26.82 4.17
CA ASP A 78 -20.37 -27.93 3.19
C ASP A 78 -19.95 -29.28 3.82
N GLY A 79 -19.00 -29.26 4.77
CA GLY A 79 -18.57 -30.46 5.49
C GLY A 79 -19.55 -30.97 6.57
N ARG A 80 -20.61 -30.23 6.89
CA ARG A 80 -21.68 -30.65 7.80
C ARG A 80 -22.92 -31.21 7.07
N GLU A 81 -23.03 -30.93 5.78
CA GLU A 81 -24.11 -31.43 4.92
C GLU A 81 -23.73 -32.71 4.15
N SER A 82 -22.48 -33.18 4.28
CA SER A 82 -21.97 -34.46 3.75
C SER A 82 -21.84 -35.52 4.85
#